data_AF-W4IF20-F1
#
_entry.id   AF-W4IF20-F1
#
_cell.length_a   1.000
_cell.length_b   1.000
_cell.length_c   1.000
_cell.angle_alpha   90.00
_cell.angle_beta   90.00
_cell.angle_gamma   90.00
#
_symmetry.space_group_name_H-M   'P 1'
#
loop_
_entity.id
_entity.type
_entity.pdbx_description
1 polymer ?
#
loop_
_entity_poly.entity_id
_entity_poly.type
_entity_poly.pdbx_seq_one_letter_code
_entity_poly.pdbx_strand_id
1 'polypeptide(L)'
;MIRYIFTLNTRSQFNFSTQYRASALHTYQEHNEERECADIELEENVKDPFVKSTCMNSLTEQMVVNNIDNVRRNKNIYAYHKNVCDKIKDVVNELIHLRDSKNRDEQKIKLLMPQILENIHSYNLYEITEILNCLYFFNIVIVKREDINRLISRLKILTFNIKEKDNVYPLVLNLLRINISKDHIDEHIFMNINKFLNDLLRHLLLCDNIKDTLKYIYYIREIQVIYEYDFCLWINKKYIDKEHVSFLQSFNASVILRDKELDYIFINNIKSILYELNFNIQEINMYNYLIPIFLKEFNVIVECISDYNTFQGTLCITPYFVQRYKLFKKMNFKVLFLYKQLIPEKKEDKIIYLKNCLYDVLK
;
A
#
# COMPACT_ATOMS: atom_id res chain seq x y z
N MET A 1 -21.58 52.14 -16.16
CA MET A 1 -22.53 51.36 -16.98
C MET A 1 -21.77 50.23 -17.64
N ILE A 2 -22.27 49.01 -17.52
CA ILE A 2 -21.70 47.75 -18.05
C ILE A 2 -21.67 47.80 -19.59
N ARG A 3 -20.59 47.33 -20.24
CA ARG A 3 -20.59 46.19 -21.20
C ARG A 3 -19.22 45.93 -21.84
N TYR A 4 -18.81 44.68 -21.71
CA TYR A 4 -17.79 43.94 -22.47
C TYR A 4 -18.12 43.89 -23.97
N ILE A 5 -17.11 43.67 -24.82
CA ILE A 5 -17.03 42.56 -25.80
C ILE A 5 -15.56 42.31 -26.21
N PHE A 6 -15.19 41.04 -26.19
CA PHE A 6 -13.94 40.39 -26.59
C PHE A 6 -13.79 40.30 -28.12
N THR A 7 -12.56 40.13 -28.62
CA THR A 7 -12.26 39.10 -29.64
C THR A 7 -10.85 38.51 -29.46
N LEU A 8 -10.81 37.18 -29.44
CA LEU A 8 -9.67 36.27 -29.31
C LEU A 8 -9.03 35.94 -30.66
N ASN A 9 -7.72 35.61 -30.65
CA ASN A 9 -7.10 34.48 -31.38
C ASN A 9 -5.58 34.47 -31.04
N THR A 10 -4.89 33.37 -30.70
CA THR A 10 -4.94 31.99 -31.21
C THR A 10 -4.38 30.93 -30.23
N ARG A 11 -5.12 29.82 -30.10
CA ARG A 11 -4.74 28.38 -30.20
C ARG A 11 -3.58 27.78 -29.36
N SER A 12 -3.95 26.88 -28.45
CA SER A 12 -3.53 25.46 -28.51
C SER A 12 -4.72 24.57 -28.10
N GLN A 13 -5.24 23.80 -29.06
CA GLN A 13 -6.37 22.88 -28.89
C GLN A 13 -5.89 21.56 -28.26
N PHE A 14 -6.44 21.18 -27.12
CA PHE A 14 -6.56 19.78 -26.71
C PHE A 14 -8.05 19.46 -26.69
N ASN A 15 -8.49 18.72 -27.71
CA ASN A 15 -9.87 18.24 -27.85
C ASN A 15 -10.09 17.06 -26.89
N PHE A 16 -11.00 17.23 -25.93
CA PHE A 16 -11.69 16.10 -25.30
C PHE A 16 -12.83 15.69 -26.23
N SER A 17 -12.71 14.52 -26.88
CA SER A 17 -13.86 13.89 -27.52
C SER A 17 -14.58 13.00 -26.52
N THR A 18 -15.75 13.46 -26.10
CA THR A 18 -16.84 12.66 -25.55
C THR A 18 -17.21 11.51 -26.49
N GLN A 19 -17.10 10.25 -26.03
CA GLN A 19 -17.87 9.13 -26.58
C GLN A 19 -18.03 8.01 -25.53
N TYR A 20 -18.92 8.26 -24.56
CA TYR A 20 -19.66 7.20 -23.90
C TYR A 20 -20.91 6.92 -24.76
N ARG A 21 -20.92 5.81 -25.51
CA ARG A 21 -22.09 4.92 -25.79
C ARG A 21 -21.80 3.94 -26.93
N ALA A 22 -21.94 2.65 -26.58
CA ALA A 22 -22.45 1.51 -27.36
C ALA A 22 -21.83 1.18 -28.75
N SER A 23 -21.27 -0.03 -28.90
CA SER A 23 -21.87 -1.17 -29.65
C SER A 23 -20.83 -2.23 -30.08
N ALA A 24 -21.35 -3.43 -30.36
CA ALA A 24 -20.72 -4.69 -30.85
C ALA A 24 -20.00 -5.52 -29.77
N LEU A 25 -20.61 -6.55 -29.16
CA LEU A 25 -21.28 -7.71 -29.74
C LEU A 25 -20.41 -8.39 -30.81
N HIS A 26 -19.49 -9.24 -30.37
CA HIS A 26 -19.01 -10.37 -31.15
C HIS A 26 -19.18 -11.64 -30.32
N THR A 27 -20.16 -12.41 -30.74
CA THR A 27 -20.30 -13.86 -30.57
C THR A 27 -18.95 -14.57 -30.71
N TYR A 28 -18.59 -15.37 -29.72
CA TYR A 28 -17.75 -16.54 -29.95
C TYR A 28 -18.60 -17.78 -29.74
N GLN A 29 -18.65 -18.56 -30.82
CA GLN A 29 -19.37 -19.80 -30.99
C GLN A 29 -18.80 -20.88 -30.06
N GLU A 30 -19.71 -21.76 -29.66
CA GLU A 30 -19.43 -23.09 -29.15
C GLU A 30 -18.42 -23.80 -30.04
N HIS A 31 -17.35 -24.32 -29.44
CA HIS A 31 -16.68 -25.50 -29.97
C HIS A 31 -16.55 -26.52 -28.84
N ASN A 32 -17.39 -27.55 -28.95
CA ASN A 32 -17.14 -28.87 -28.38
C ASN A 32 -15.83 -29.40 -28.96
N GLU A 33 -14.89 -29.77 -28.11
CA GLU A 33 -14.00 -30.91 -28.39
C GLU A 33 -13.87 -31.75 -27.12
N GLU A 34 -14.01 -33.06 -27.35
CA GLU A 34 -14.09 -34.13 -26.39
C GLU A 34 -12.73 -34.45 -25.77
N ARG A 35 -12.79 -34.96 -24.54
CA ARG A 35 -11.93 -35.97 -23.90
C ARG A 35 -10.50 -36.14 -24.43
N GLU A 36 -9.55 -36.04 -23.51
CA GLU A 36 -8.60 -37.13 -23.27
C GLU A 36 -8.12 -37.09 -21.81
N CYS A 37 -8.52 -38.10 -21.04
CA CYS A 37 -7.89 -38.46 -19.78
C CYS A 37 -6.57 -39.14 -20.11
N ALA A 38 -5.48 -38.74 -19.46
CA ALA A 38 -4.26 -39.53 -19.43
C ALA A 38 -3.77 -39.63 -17.98
N ASP A 39 -3.70 -40.89 -17.56
CA ASP A 39 -3.26 -41.40 -16.27
C ASP A 39 -1.82 -40.98 -15.96
N ILE A 40 -1.54 -40.68 -14.68
CA ILE A 40 -0.18 -40.76 -14.15
C ILE A 40 -0.22 -41.71 -12.95
N GLU A 41 0.42 -42.84 -13.18
CA GLU A 41 0.63 -43.99 -12.30
C GLU A 41 1.45 -43.59 -11.06
N LEU A 42 1.02 -44.10 -9.91
CA LEU A 42 1.77 -44.09 -8.66
C LEU A 42 2.82 -45.22 -8.70
N GLU A 43 4.10 -44.86 -8.78
CA GLU A 43 5.20 -45.80 -8.53
C GLU A 43 5.33 -46.08 -7.02
N GLU A 44 4.85 -47.25 -6.57
CA GLU A 44 5.32 -47.90 -5.34
C GLU A 44 6.27 -49.04 -5.72
N ASN A 45 7.55 -48.92 -5.36
CA ASN A 45 8.47 -50.05 -5.30
C ASN A 45 9.59 -49.79 -4.29
N VAL A 46 9.42 -50.29 -3.06
CA VAL A 46 10.54 -50.76 -2.24
C VAL A 46 10.12 -52.09 -1.60
N LYS A 47 10.76 -53.17 -2.06
CA LYS A 47 10.69 -54.51 -1.49
C LYS A 47 11.54 -54.57 -0.22
N ASP A 48 11.06 -55.24 0.81
CA ASP A 48 11.93 -55.88 1.80
C ASP A 48 11.41 -57.30 2.11
N PRO A 49 12.26 -58.35 2.18
CA PRO A 49 11.82 -59.73 2.12
C PRO A 49 12.07 -60.46 3.45
N PHE A 50 11.06 -60.69 4.28
CA PHE A 50 11.07 -61.79 5.26
C PHE A 50 9.67 -61.98 5.83
N VAL A 51 9.09 -63.18 5.69
CA VAL A 51 8.41 -63.96 6.75
C VAL A 51 8.02 -65.34 6.19
N LYS A 52 8.40 -66.38 6.94
CA LYS A 52 8.05 -67.79 6.74
C LYS A 52 6.56 -68.05 6.99
N SER A 53 6.05 -69.05 6.28
CA SER A 53 4.69 -69.59 6.33
C SER A 53 4.19 -70.02 7.72
N THR A 54 2.93 -69.71 8.01
CA THR A 54 2.01 -70.69 8.64
C THR A 54 0.54 -70.41 8.31
N CYS A 55 -0.07 -71.40 7.66
CA CYS A 55 -1.47 -71.81 7.55
C CYS A 55 -2.63 -70.84 7.89
N MET A 56 -3.46 -70.61 6.86
CA MET A 56 -4.93 -70.38 6.83
C MET A 56 -5.59 -69.74 8.07
N ASN A 57 -5.93 -68.46 7.95
CA ASN A 57 -7.20 -67.90 8.42
C ASN A 57 -7.66 -66.83 7.42
N SER A 58 -8.98 -66.68 7.31
CA SER A 58 -9.75 -66.18 6.16
C SER A 58 -9.21 -64.94 5.42
N LEU A 59 -9.20 -65.00 4.07
CA LEU A 59 -8.90 -63.88 3.16
C LEU A 59 -9.75 -62.62 3.44
N THR A 60 -10.93 -62.79 4.03
CA THR A 60 -11.85 -61.71 4.39
C THR A 60 -11.40 -60.93 5.62
N GLU A 61 -10.76 -61.59 6.61
CA GLU A 61 -10.21 -60.90 7.79
C GLU A 61 -8.90 -60.17 7.47
N GLN A 62 -8.06 -60.70 6.58
CA GLN A 62 -6.84 -60.01 6.14
C GLN A 62 -7.13 -58.76 5.28
N MET A 63 -8.18 -58.78 4.46
CA MET A 63 -8.63 -57.58 3.72
C MET A 63 -9.22 -56.50 4.63
N VAL A 64 -9.92 -56.89 5.71
CA VAL A 64 -10.46 -55.95 6.70
C VAL A 64 -9.36 -55.37 7.59
N VAL A 65 -8.37 -56.17 8.01
CA VAL A 65 -7.22 -55.70 8.80
C VAL A 65 -6.31 -54.78 7.96
N ASN A 66 -6.02 -55.12 6.69
CA ASN A 66 -5.25 -54.24 5.80
C ASN A 66 -5.97 -52.91 5.49
N ASN A 67 -7.30 -52.91 5.39
CA ASN A 67 -8.08 -51.66 5.25
C ASN A 67 -8.11 -50.85 6.54
N ILE A 68 -8.23 -51.49 7.72
CA ILE A 68 -8.18 -50.78 9.01
C ILE A 68 -6.79 -50.20 9.27
N ASP A 69 -5.72 -50.92 8.92
CA ASP A 69 -4.35 -50.46 9.08
C ASP A 69 -3.96 -49.38 8.06
N ASN A 70 -4.46 -49.44 6.81
CA ASN A 70 -4.32 -48.33 5.87
C ASN A 70 -5.15 -47.09 6.27
N VAL A 71 -6.37 -47.28 6.79
CA VAL A 71 -7.17 -46.17 7.33
C VAL A 71 -6.54 -45.60 8.61
N ARG A 72 -5.94 -46.42 9.48
CA ARG A 72 -5.20 -45.97 10.67
C ARG A 72 -3.88 -45.29 10.29
N ARG A 73 -3.11 -45.81 9.33
CA ARG A 73 -1.91 -45.15 8.80
C ARG A 73 -2.26 -43.81 8.15
N ASN A 74 -3.31 -43.73 7.34
CA ASN A 74 -3.77 -42.48 6.74
C ASN A 74 -4.32 -41.50 7.78
N LYS A 75 -5.04 -41.97 8.80
CA LYS A 75 -5.46 -41.14 9.94
C LYS A 75 -4.27 -40.65 10.76
N ASN A 76 -3.24 -41.46 10.94
CA ASN A 76 -2.03 -41.10 11.69
C ASN A 76 -1.16 -40.11 10.90
N ILE A 77 -1.03 -40.27 9.58
CA ILE A 77 -0.36 -39.32 8.68
C ILE A 77 -1.13 -38.00 8.67
N TYR A 78 -2.46 -38.03 8.53
CA TYR A 78 -3.31 -36.86 8.60
C TYR A 78 -3.24 -36.16 9.96
N ALA A 79 -3.26 -36.91 11.06
CA ALA A 79 -3.12 -36.36 12.41
C ALA A 79 -1.72 -35.77 12.65
N TYR A 80 -0.67 -36.40 12.13
CA TYR A 80 0.70 -35.86 12.16
C TYR A 80 0.80 -34.56 11.35
N HIS A 81 0.28 -34.56 10.12
CA HIS A 81 0.27 -33.37 9.25
C HIS A 81 -0.56 -32.24 9.88
N LYS A 82 -1.70 -32.58 10.49
CA LYS A 82 -2.52 -31.63 11.24
C LYS A 82 -1.76 -31.05 12.43
N ASN A 83 -1.11 -31.89 13.23
CA ASN A 83 -0.31 -31.45 14.38
C ASN A 83 0.89 -30.57 13.97
N VAL A 84 1.52 -30.85 12.83
CA VAL A 84 2.60 -30.01 12.27
C VAL A 84 2.05 -28.68 11.77
N CYS A 85 0.93 -28.69 11.04
CA CYS A 85 0.25 -27.48 10.58
C CYS A 85 -0.24 -26.61 11.74
N ASP A 86 -0.80 -27.21 12.80
CA ASP A 86 -1.29 -26.50 13.98
C ASP A 86 -0.13 -25.83 14.71
N LYS A 87 1.00 -26.53 14.90
CA LYS A 87 2.24 -25.94 15.45
C LYS A 87 2.75 -24.77 14.61
N ILE A 88 2.75 -24.91 13.28
CA ILE A 88 3.20 -23.84 12.35
C ILE A 88 2.30 -22.60 12.45
N LYS A 89 0.99 -22.80 12.67
CA LYS A 89 0.02 -21.71 12.88
C LYS A 89 0.18 -21.05 14.25
N ASP A 90 0.49 -21.82 15.28
CA ASP A 90 0.73 -21.29 16.62
C ASP A 90 1.87 -20.25 16.63
N VAL A 91 2.93 -20.48 15.83
CA VAL A 91 4.05 -19.53 15.67
C VAL A 91 3.56 -18.18 15.09
N VAL A 92 2.68 -18.20 14.09
CA VAL A 92 2.12 -16.96 13.50
C VAL A 92 1.15 -16.29 14.45
N ASN A 93 0.30 -17.05 15.13
CA ASN A 93 -0.63 -16.52 16.13
C ASN A 93 0.13 -15.83 17.27
N GLU A 94 1.26 -16.41 17.68
CA GLU A 94 2.13 -15.82 18.69
C GLU A 94 2.74 -14.50 18.23
N LEU A 95 3.19 -14.42 16.96
CA LEU A 95 3.67 -13.17 16.39
C LEU A 95 2.57 -12.10 16.31
N ILE A 96 1.37 -12.48 15.89
CA ILE A 96 0.20 -11.60 15.83
C ILE A 96 -0.14 -11.10 17.23
N HIS A 97 -0.13 -11.97 18.24
CA HIS A 97 -0.36 -11.59 19.62
C HIS A 97 0.68 -10.58 20.13
N LEU A 98 1.97 -10.78 19.80
CA LEU A 98 3.01 -9.79 20.12
C LEU A 98 2.72 -8.43 19.49
N ARG A 99 2.30 -8.40 18.23
CA ARG A 99 1.92 -7.15 17.54
C ARG A 99 0.72 -6.49 18.22
N ASP A 100 -0.35 -7.23 18.46
CA ASP A 100 -1.61 -6.69 19.00
C ASP A 100 -1.46 -6.19 20.44
N SER A 101 -0.62 -6.86 21.24
CA SER A 101 -0.20 -6.41 22.58
C SER A 101 0.86 -5.31 22.56
N LYS A 102 1.34 -4.90 21.38
CA LYS A 102 2.46 -3.96 21.16
C LYS A 102 3.75 -4.37 21.88
N ASN A 103 3.92 -5.65 22.15
CA ASN A 103 5.10 -6.19 22.81
C ASN A 103 6.23 -6.38 21.79
N ARG A 104 7.34 -5.67 22.00
CA ARG A 104 8.53 -5.68 21.12
C ARG A 104 9.66 -6.56 21.66
N ASP A 105 9.33 -7.70 22.23
CA ASP A 105 10.32 -8.69 22.68
C ASP A 105 11.19 -9.17 21.51
N GLU A 106 12.35 -8.53 21.35
CA GLU A 106 13.26 -8.77 20.23
C GLU A 106 13.81 -10.20 20.21
N GLN A 107 14.03 -10.82 21.37
CA GLN A 107 14.56 -12.19 21.44
C GLN A 107 13.53 -13.16 20.91
N LYS A 108 12.28 -12.99 21.34
CA LYS A 108 11.17 -13.81 20.88
C LYS A 108 10.90 -13.63 19.40
N ILE A 109 10.89 -12.39 18.90
CA ILE A 109 10.74 -12.09 17.47
C ILE A 109 11.87 -12.74 16.65
N LYS A 110 13.12 -12.63 17.10
CA LYS A 110 14.29 -13.26 16.44
C LYS A 110 14.18 -14.78 16.37
N LEU A 111 13.50 -15.43 17.30
CA LEU A 111 13.25 -16.88 17.29
C LEU A 111 12.11 -17.27 16.33
N LEU A 112 11.02 -16.50 16.31
CA LEU A 112 9.83 -16.81 15.50
C LEU A 112 10.07 -16.57 14.00
N MET A 113 10.78 -15.50 13.64
CA MET A 113 10.94 -15.06 12.25
C MET A 113 11.54 -16.09 11.30
N PRO A 114 12.68 -16.73 11.62
CA PRO A 114 13.25 -17.74 10.75
C PRO A 114 12.28 -18.89 10.48
N GLN A 115 11.54 -19.33 11.50
CA GLN A 115 10.57 -20.42 11.38
C GLN A 115 9.39 -20.03 10.49
N ILE A 116 8.90 -18.80 10.61
CA ILE A 116 7.79 -18.29 9.79
C ILE A 116 8.23 -18.17 8.33
N LEU A 117 9.37 -17.55 8.05
CA LEU A 117 9.87 -17.40 6.69
C LEU A 117 10.21 -18.76 6.07
N GLU A 118 10.71 -19.70 6.88
CA GLU A 118 11.03 -21.05 6.41
C GLU A 118 9.78 -21.81 5.94
N ASN A 119 8.68 -21.69 6.70
CA ASN A 119 7.43 -22.39 6.48
C ASN A 119 6.42 -21.59 5.64
N ILE A 120 6.87 -20.56 4.91
CA ILE A 120 5.95 -19.60 4.29
C ILE A 120 4.96 -20.25 3.29
N HIS A 121 5.36 -21.36 2.67
CA HIS A 121 4.53 -22.13 1.75
C HIS A 121 3.29 -22.77 2.40
N SER A 122 3.30 -22.96 3.71
CA SER A 122 2.21 -23.59 4.47
C SER A 122 1.08 -22.61 4.81
N TYR A 123 1.35 -21.30 4.77
CA TYR A 123 0.38 -20.28 5.18
C TYR A 123 -0.60 -19.92 4.07
N ASN A 124 -1.84 -19.63 4.44
CA ASN A 124 -2.88 -19.11 3.55
C ASN A 124 -2.75 -17.59 3.35
N LEU A 125 -3.61 -17.02 2.48
CA LEU A 125 -3.54 -15.60 2.13
C LEU A 125 -3.72 -14.66 3.33
N TYR A 126 -4.61 -15.01 4.26
CA TYR A 126 -4.83 -14.22 5.47
C TYR A 126 -3.59 -14.26 6.37
N GLU A 127 -3.07 -15.46 6.65
CA GLU A 127 -1.87 -15.65 7.46
C GLU A 127 -0.66 -14.91 6.86
N ILE A 128 -0.46 -15.00 5.55
CA ILE A 128 0.59 -14.24 4.83
C ILE A 128 0.38 -12.73 4.99
N THR A 129 -0.85 -12.24 4.84
CA THR A 129 -1.16 -10.82 5.01
C THR A 129 -0.81 -10.32 6.42
N GLU A 130 -1.11 -11.12 7.44
CA GLU A 130 -0.77 -10.83 8.84
C GLU A 130 0.74 -10.90 9.10
N ILE A 131 1.44 -11.87 8.51
CA ILE A 131 2.91 -11.96 8.57
C ILE A 131 3.54 -10.68 8.00
N LEU A 132 3.12 -10.25 6.81
CA LEU A 132 3.63 -9.02 6.19
C LEU A 132 3.36 -7.78 7.06
N ASN A 133 2.19 -7.71 7.71
CA ASN A 133 1.86 -6.65 8.65
C ASN A 133 2.82 -6.65 9.86
N CYS A 134 3.12 -7.84 10.40
CA CYS A 134 4.05 -7.98 11.52
C CYS A 134 5.48 -7.61 11.12
N LEU A 135 5.93 -7.99 9.93
CA LEU A 135 7.24 -7.59 9.39
C LEU A 135 7.37 -6.05 9.37
N TYR A 136 6.33 -5.36 8.90
CA TYR A 136 6.29 -3.90 8.92
C TYR A 136 6.27 -3.33 10.35
N PHE A 137 5.37 -3.81 11.21
CA PHE A 137 5.20 -3.30 12.57
C PHE A 137 6.48 -3.40 13.42
N PHE A 138 7.19 -4.51 13.28
CA PHE A 138 8.46 -4.75 13.97
C PHE A 138 9.68 -4.25 13.20
N ASN A 139 9.49 -3.62 12.03
CA ASN A 139 10.55 -3.14 11.15
C ASN A 139 11.61 -4.21 10.82
N ILE A 140 11.14 -5.41 10.50
CA ILE A 140 11.99 -6.57 10.20
C ILE A 140 12.46 -6.49 8.76
N VAL A 141 13.78 -6.52 8.56
CA VAL A 141 14.40 -6.52 7.24
C VAL A 141 14.54 -7.96 6.77
N ILE A 142 14.00 -8.28 5.59
CA ILE A 142 14.24 -9.57 4.95
C ILE A 142 15.63 -9.54 4.32
N VAL A 143 16.52 -10.38 4.84
CA VAL A 143 17.95 -10.41 4.46
C VAL A 143 18.32 -11.64 3.63
N LYS A 144 17.49 -12.68 3.54
CA LYS A 144 17.82 -13.84 2.69
C LYS A 144 17.07 -13.75 1.38
N ARG A 145 17.81 -13.86 0.27
CA ARG A 145 17.26 -13.95 -1.09
C ARG A 145 16.23 -15.09 -1.23
N GLU A 146 16.50 -16.20 -0.57
CA GLU A 146 15.64 -17.39 -0.61
C GLU A 146 14.26 -17.12 0.02
N ASP A 147 14.21 -16.45 1.17
CA ASP A 147 12.96 -16.11 1.85
C ASP A 147 12.05 -15.24 0.96
N ILE A 148 12.64 -14.31 0.22
CA ILE A 148 11.93 -13.46 -0.76
C ILE A 148 11.36 -14.32 -1.89
N ASN A 149 12.16 -15.24 -2.46
CA ASN A 149 11.70 -16.13 -3.52
C ASN A 149 10.56 -17.05 -3.06
N ARG A 150 10.65 -17.59 -1.85
CA ARG A 150 9.58 -18.42 -1.26
C ARG A 150 8.31 -17.61 -1.06
N LEU A 151 8.42 -16.38 -0.54
CA LEU A 151 7.30 -15.45 -0.39
C LEU A 151 6.64 -15.13 -1.73
N ILE A 152 7.40 -14.72 -2.75
CA ILE A 152 6.85 -14.40 -4.09
C ILE A 152 6.17 -15.61 -4.69
N SER A 153 6.80 -16.79 -4.62
CA SER A 153 6.25 -18.02 -5.19
C SER A 153 4.95 -18.40 -4.51
N ARG A 154 4.88 -18.30 -3.17
CA ARG A 154 3.66 -18.56 -2.42
C ARG A 154 2.57 -17.55 -2.73
N LEU A 155 2.90 -16.26 -2.79
CA LEU A 155 1.96 -15.21 -3.14
C LEU A 155 1.35 -15.46 -4.52
N LYS A 156 2.18 -15.72 -5.55
CA LYS A 156 1.70 -16.06 -6.91
C LYS A 156 0.69 -17.20 -6.91
N ILE A 157 0.95 -18.28 -6.14
CA ILE A 157 0.03 -19.43 -6.02
C ILE A 157 -1.29 -19.01 -5.35
N LEU A 158 -1.19 -18.32 -4.22
CA LEU A 158 -2.36 -17.93 -3.42
C LEU A 158 -3.27 -16.93 -4.14
N THR A 159 -2.72 -16.15 -5.06
CA THR A 159 -3.44 -15.09 -5.76
C THR A 159 -3.74 -15.43 -7.22
N PHE A 160 -3.39 -16.63 -7.68
CA PHE A 160 -3.63 -17.06 -9.07
C PHE A 160 -5.12 -17.01 -9.45
N ASN A 161 -6.00 -17.22 -8.47
CA ASN A 161 -7.46 -17.12 -8.61
C ASN A 161 -8.06 -16.33 -7.43
N ILE A 162 -7.66 -15.06 -7.27
CA ILE A 162 -8.29 -14.15 -6.30
C ILE A 162 -9.81 -14.15 -6.52
N LYS A 163 -10.57 -14.50 -5.49
CA LYS A 163 -12.03 -14.38 -5.51
C LYS A 163 -12.43 -13.01 -4.99
N GLU A 164 -13.60 -12.51 -5.40
CA GLU A 164 -14.16 -11.24 -4.90
C GLU A 164 -14.24 -11.12 -3.37
N LYS A 165 -14.23 -12.26 -2.65
CA LYS A 165 -14.30 -12.29 -1.17
C LYS A 165 -12.94 -12.10 -0.49
N ASP A 166 -11.85 -12.18 -1.23
CA ASP A 166 -10.51 -12.09 -0.68
C ASP A 166 -10.16 -10.61 -0.49
N ASN A 167 -9.90 -10.18 0.75
CA ASN A 167 -9.50 -8.81 1.04
C ASN A 167 -8.06 -8.60 0.54
N VAL A 168 -7.90 -8.18 -0.72
CA VAL A 168 -6.58 -7.98 -1.37
C VAL A 168 -5.94 -6.64 -0.99
N TYR A 169 -6.72 -5.61 -0.62
CA TYR A 169 -6.17 -4.29 -0.28
C TYR A 169 -5.16 -4.30 0.88
N PRO A 170 -5.43 -4.99 2.02
CA PRO A 170 -4.45 -5.12 3.10
C PRO A 170 -3.18 -5.86 2.66
N LEU A 171 -3.31 -6.88 1.80
CA LEU A 171 -2.17 -7.59 1.25
C LEU A 171 -1.29 -6.65 0.41
N VAL A 172 -1.87 -5.89 -0.51
CA VAL A 172 -1.12 -4.94 -1.35
C VAL A 172 -0.42 -3.91 -0.48
N LEU A 173 -1.14 -3.32 0.48
CA LEU A 173 -0.54 -2.35 1.40
C LEU A 173 0.63 -2.94 2.19
N ASN A 174 0.45 -4.11 2.79
CA ASN A 174 1.48 -4.73 3.63
C ASN A 174 2.67 -5.22 2.79
N LEU A 175 2.42 -5.68 1.56
CA LEU A 175 3.48 -5.99 0.61
C LEU A 175 4.34 -4.75 0.36
N LEU A 176 3.73 -3.62 -0.04
CA LEU A 176 4.44 -2.36 -0.33
C LEU A 176 5.27 -1.83 0.86
N ARG A 177 4.94 -2.23 2.09
CA ARG A 177 5.62 -1.83 3.32
C ARG A 177 6.79 -2.71 3.74
N ILE A 178 7.04 -3.84 3.06
CA ILE A 178 8.16 -4.71 3.45
C ILE A 178 9.50 -4.04 3.20
N ASN A 179 10.41 -4.25 4.13
CA ASN A 179 11.78 -3.80 4.02
C ASN A 179 12.67 -4.96 3.56
N ILE A 180 13.29 -4.81 2.41
CA ILE A 180 14.17 -5.83 1.82
C ILE A 180 15.57 -5.23 1.71
N SER A 181 16.57 -6.01 2.12
CA SER A 181 17.98 -5.61 1.97
C SER A 181 18.37 -5.45 0.49
N LYS A 182 18.99 -4.31 0.15
CA LYS A 182 19.42 -3.99 -1.22
C LYS A 182 20.44 -5.00 -1.77
N ASP A 183 21.24 -5.60 -0.91
CA ASP A 183 22.29 -6.55 -1.29
C ASP A 183 21.73 -7.89 -1.80
N HIS A 184 20.43 -8.13 -1.63
CA HIS A 184 19.78 -9.40 -1.93
C HIS A 184 18.64 -9.29 -2.95
N ILE A 185 18.43 -8.10 -3.52
CA ILE A 185 17.53 -7.87 -4.65
C ILE A 185 18.39 -7.82 -5.91
N ASP A 186 18.31 -8.87 -6.71
CA ASP A 186 18.77 -8.80 -8.10
C ASP A 186 17.64 -8.33 -9.03
N GLU A 187 17.98 -8.03 -10.28
CA GLU A 187 17.02 -7.56 -11.27
C GLU A 187 15.89 -8.56 -11.53
N HIS A 188 16.17 -9.86 -11.42
CA HIS A 188 15.16 -10.91 -11.61
C HIS A 188 14.11 -10.92 -10.49
N ILE A 189 14.52 -10.81 -9.22
CA ILE A 189 13.62 -10.68 -8.07
C ILE A 189 12.84 -9.38 -8.19
N PHE A 190 13.52 -8.29 -8.52
CA PHE A 190 12.90 -6.99 -8.71
C PHE A 190 11.77 -7.05 -9.76
N MET A 191 12.06 -7.63 -10.92
CA MET A 191 11.09 -7.84 -11.99
C MET A 191 9.93 -8.73 -11.54
N ASN A 192 10.20 -9.83 -10.82
CA ASN A 192 9.17 -10.74 -10.36
C ASN A 192 8.21 -10.11 -9.35
N ILE A 193 8.71 -9.36 -8.37
CA ILE A 193 7.87 -8.67 -7.40
C ILE A 193 7.05 -7.58 -8.10
N ASN A 194 7.65 -6.79 -8.99
CA ASN A 194 6.93 -5.72 -9.69
C ASN A 194 5.86 -6.28 -10.66
N LYS A 195 6.14 -7.38 -11.37
CA LYS A 195 5.14 -8.08 -12.20
C LYS A 195 3.97 -8.58 -11.35
N PHE A 196 4.29 -9.19 -10.21
CA PHE A 196 3.28 -9.65 -9.27
C PHE A 196 2.44 -8.49 -8.70
N LEU A 197 3.09 -7.36 -8.39
CA LEU A 197 2.40 -6.14 -7.96
C LEU A 197 1.44 -5.62 -9.04
N ASN A 198 1.79 -5.66 -10.33
CA ASN A 198 0.86 -5.31 -11.41
C ASN A 198 -0.39 -6.20 -11.39
N ASP A 199 -0.24 -7.50 -11.23
CA ASP A 199 -1.39 -8.42 -11.17
C ASP A 199 -2.32 -8.07 -10.01
N LEU A 200 -1.76 -7.75 -8.83
CA LEU A 200 -2.55 -7.31 -7.68
C LEU A 200 -3.23 -5.95 -7.90
N LEU A 201 -2.54 -4.97 -8.48
CA LEU A 201 -3.08 -3.65 -8.77
C LEU A 201 -4.21 -3.71 -9.79
N ARG A 202 -4.08 -4.59 -10.79
CA ARG A 202 -5.16 -4.90 -11.73
C ARG A 202 -6.40 -5.42 -11.00
N HIS A 203 -6.23 -6.32 -10.04
CA HIS A 203 -7.34 -6.78 -9.21
C HIS A 203 -7.98 -5.67 -8.38
N LEU A 204 -7.19 -4.73 -7.84
CA LEU A 204 -7.75 -3.58 -7.12
C LEU A 204 -8.59 -2.68 -8.03
N LEU A 205 -8.14 -2.48 -9.27
CA LEU A 205 -8.81 -1.67 -10.28
C LEU A 205 -10.14 -2.27 -10.75
N LEU A 206 -10.19 -3.59 -10.89
CA LEU A 206 -11.35 -4.33 -11.38
C LEU A 206 -12.30 -4.77 -10.24
N CYS A 207 -12.06 -4.33 -9.00
CA CYS A 207 -12.88 -4.77 -7.87
C CYS A 207 -14.20 -4.00 -7.79
N ASP A 208 -15.25 -4.61 -8.33
CA ASP A 208 -16.58 -3.99 -8.39
C ASP A 208 -17.40 -4.16 -7.09
N ASN A 209 -16.96 -5.01 -6.16
CA ASN A 209 -17.73 -5.44 -5.00
C ASN A 209 -17.11 -4.98 -3.66
N ILE A 210 -17.14 -3.67 -3.41
CA ILE A 210 -16.59 -3.07 -2.19
C ILE A 210 -17.61 -3.20 -1.04
N LYS A 211 -17.38 -4.15 -0.14
CA LYS A 211 -18.24 -4.37 1.05
C LYS A 211 -18.12 -3.30 2.12
N ASP A 212 -16.93 -2.72 2.28
CA ASP A 212 -16.63 -1.67 3.26
C ASP A 212 -15.87 -0.54 2.56
N THR A 213 -16.63 0.46 2.14
CA THR A 213 -16.12 1.60 1.36
C THR A 213 -15.09 2.43 2.12
N LEU A 214 -15.27 2.60 3.44
CA LEU A 214 -14.34 3.39 4.25
C LEU A 214 -13.00 2.68 4.38
N LYS A 215 -13.04 1.38 4.67
CA LYS A 215 -11.85 0.55 4.75
C LYS A 215 -11.13 0.49 3.40
N TYR A 216 -11.86 0.31 2.31
CA TYR A 216 -11.32 0.37 0.96
C TYR A 216 -10.61 1.71 0.69
N ILE A 217 -11.29 2.85 0.92
CA ILE A 217 -10.72 4.18 0.74
C ILE A 217 -9.42 4.33 1.55
N TYR A 218 -9.41 3.90 2.81
CA TYR A 218 -8.21 3.94 3.65
C TYR A 218 -7.03 3.20 3.00
N TYR A 219 -7.21 1.93 2.63
CA TYR A 219 -6.12 1.14 2.04
C TYR A 219 -5.65 1.70 0.71
N ILE A 220 -6.56 2.10 -0.18
CA ILE A 220 -6.19 2.66 -1.48
C ILE A 220 -5.37 3.94 -1.30
N ARG A 221 -5.78 4.83 -0.38
CA ARG A 221 -5.02 6.05 -0.08
C ARG A 221 -3.61 5.76 0.43
N GLU A 222 -3.47 4.83 1.36
CA GLU A 222 -2.16 4.42 1.89
C GLU A 222 -1.25 3.84 0.79
N ILE A 223 -1.80 2.98 -0.08
CA ILE A 223 -1.09 2.41 -1.23
C ILE A 223 -0.58 3.52 -2.17
N GLN A 224 -1.46 4.48 -2.49
CA GLN A 224 -1.14 5.60 -3.37
C GLN A 224 -0.08 6.53 -2.75
N VAL A 225 -0.14 6.79 -1.44
CA VAL A 225 0.88 7.57 -0.71
C VAL A 225 2.25 6.87 -0.74
N ILE A 226 2.31 5.57 -0.48
CA ILE A 226 3.58 4.83 -0.49
C ILE A 226 4.24 4.90 -1.87
N TYR A 227 3.45 4.76 -2.94
CA TYR A 227 3.96 4.85 -4.31
C TYR A 227 4.42 6.26 -4.69
N GLU A 228 3.66 7.29 -4.32
CA GLU A 228 3.95 8.68 -4.69
C GLU A 228 5.21 9.21 -4.01
N TYR A 229 5.40 8.88 -2.73
CA TYR A 229 6.52 9.38 -1.93
C TYR A 229 7.75 8.46 -1.92
N ASP A 230 7.78 7.45 -2.78
CA ASP A 230 8.90 6.50 -2.92
C ASP A 230 9.29 5.83 -1.59
N PHE A 231 8.32 5.56 -0.72
CA PHE A 231 8.56 4.87 0.56
C PHE A 231 8.87 3.39 0.36
N CYS A 232 8.47 2.82 -0.77
CA CYS A 232 8.79 1.45 -1.12
C CYS A 232 10.07 1.41 -1.96
N LEU A 233 11.17 1.02 -1.32
CA LEU A 233 12.50 1.03 -1.94
C LEU A 233 12.68 0.02 -3.08
N TRP A 234 11.78 -0.97 -3.20
CA TRP A 234 11.89 -2.03 -4.20
C TRP A 234 10.93 -1.89 -5.40
N ILE A 235 10.10 -0.84 -5.44
CA ILE A 235 9.27 -0.57 -6.61
C ILE A 235 10.13 0.06 -7.71
N ASN A 236 10.05 -0.51 -8.91
CA ASN A 236 10.52 0.15 -10.12
C ASN A 236 9.34 0.72 -10.88
N LYS A 237 9.24 2.04 -10.96
CA LYS A 237 8.19 2.70 -11.77
C LYS A 237 8.26 2.32 -13.26
N LYS A 238 9.42 1.86 -13.76
CA LYS A 238 9.58 1.33 -15.14
C LYS A 238 8.79 0.03 -15.37
N TYR A 239 8.60 -0.77 -14.33
CA TYR A 239 7.96 -2.09 -14.43
C TYR A 239 6.47 -2.07 -14.07
N ILE A 240 5.91 -0.89 -13.75
CA ILE A 240 4.48 -0.75 -13.47
C ILE A 240 3.73 -0.35 -14.74
N ASP A 241 2.63 -1.05 -15.03
CA ASP A 241 1.84 -0.78 -16.24
C ASP A 241 1.22 0.62 -16.20
N LYS A 242 1.14 1.30 -17.35
CA LYS A 242 0.68 2.71 -17.45
C LYS A 242 -0.70 2.94 -16.82
N GLU A 243 -1.60 1.97 -16.96
CA GLU A 243 -2.96 2.01 -16.39
C GLU A 243 -2.91 1.97 -14.86
N HIS A 244 -2.04 1.14 -14.29
CA HIS A 244 -1.79 1.07 -12.85
C HIS A 244 -1.07 2.31 -12.34
N VAL A 245 -0.14 2.88 -13.10
CA VAL A 245 0.48 4.18 -12.78
C VAL A 245 -0.58 5.26 -12.65
N SER A 246 -1.50 5.33 -13.61
CA SER A 246 -2.61 6.30 -13.58
C SER A 246 -3.51 6.09 -12.36
N PHE A 247 -3.80 4.84 -11.98
CA PHE A 247 -4.51 4.51 -10.75
C PHE A 247 -3.77 4.91 -9.47
N LEU A 248 -2.48 4.56 -9.37
CA LEU A 248 -1.64 4.89 -8.22
C LEU A 248 -1.46 6.41 -8.06
N GLN A 249 -1.48 7.13 -9.17
CA GLN A 249 -1.46 8.60 -9.21
C GLN A 249 -2.86 9.23 -9.19
N SER A 250 -3.95 8.45 -9.18
CA SER A 250 -5.30 9.01 -9.17
C SER A 250 -5.68 9.65 -7.82
N PHE A 251 -5.00 9.27 -6.73
CA PHE A 251 -5.07 10.03 -5.47
C PHE A 251 -4.75 11.50 -5.72
N ASN A 252 -3.67 11.71 -6.47
CA ASN A 252 -3.24 13.01 -6.93
C ASN A 252 -4.36 13.66 -7.75
N ALA A 253 -5.09 12.99 -8.64
CA ALA A 253 -6.22 13.64 -9.34
C ALA A 253 -7.32 14.17 -8.38
N SER A 254 -7.69 13.42 -7.34
CA SER A 254 -8.72 13.87 -6.38
C SER A 254 -8.25 14.93 -5.37
N VAL A 255 -6.94 14.94 -5.06
CA VAL A 255 -6.27 15.88 -4.14
C VAL A 255 -5.82 17.14 -4.89
N ILE A 256 -5.20 17.01 -6.07
CA ILE A 256 -4.86 18.09 -7.01
C ILE A 256 -6.10 18.86 -7.48
N LEU A 257 -7.27 18.23 -7.59
CA LEU A 257 -8.53 18.94 -7.90
C LEU A 257 -9.10 19.72 -6.71
N ARG A 258 -8.65 19.48 -5.47
CA ARG A 258 -9.09 20.22 -4.27
C ARG A 258 -8.06 21.24 -3.75
N ASP A 259 -6.82 21.23 -4.25
CA ASP A 259 -5.68 21.90 -3.60
C ASP A 259 -5.09 23.08 -4.39
N LYS A 260 -5.90 24.09 -4.70
CA LYS A 260 -5.36 25.44 -5.04
C LYS A 260 -6.00 26.56 -4.21
N GLU A 261 -7.07 26.25 -3.49
CA GLU A 261 -7.81 27.25 -2.75
C GLU A 261 -7.00 27.72 -1.54
N LEU A 262 -6.73 29.02 -1.53
CA LEU A 262 -6.13 29.72 -0.41
C LEU A 262 -7.26 30.18 0.51
N ASP A 263 -7.13 29.96 1.82
CA ASP A 263 -8.08 30.45 2.81
C ASP A 263 -7.93 31.96 2.99
N TYR A 264 -8.54 32.74 2.09
CA TYR A 264 -8.42 34.21 2.13
C TYR A 264 -8.98 34.83 3.40
N ILE A 265 -9.94 34.19 4.06
CA ILE A 265 -10.43 34.65 5.36
C ILE A 265 -9.30 34.54 6.38
N PHE A 266 -8.63 33.39 6.43
CA PHE A 266 -7.49 33.18 7.32
C PHE A 266 -6.30 34.06 6.95
N ILE A 267 -5.94 34.16 5.67
CA ILE A 267 -4.86 35.02 5.15
C ILE A 267 -5.10 36.48 5.52
N ASN A 268 -6.32 37.00 5.33
CA ASN A 268 -6.62 38.39 5.66
C ASN A 268 -6.55 38.65 7.17
N ASN A 269 -6.91 37.66 8.00
CA ASN A 269 -6.70 37.75 9.44
C ASN A 269 -5.22 37.89 9.79
N ILE A 270 -4.36 37.04 9.20
CA ILE A 270 -2.91 37.10 9.39
C ILE A 270 -2.32 38.41 8.83
N LYS A 271 -2.77 38.89 7.66
CA LYS A 271 -2.36 40.19 7.10
C LYS A 271 -2.67 41.32 8.08
N SER A 272 -3.86 41.35 8.66
CA SER A 272 -4.25 42.37 9.65
C SER A 272 -3.31 42.40 10.84
N ILE A 273 -2.94 41.23 11.39
CA ILE A 273 -2.02 41.15 12.52
C ILE A 273 -0.62 41.60 12.12
N LEU A 274 -0.13 41.19 10.95
CA LEU A 274 1.17 41.61 10.45
C LEU A 274 1.24 43.13 10.22
N TYR A 275 0.16 43.76 9.75
CA TYR A 275 0.07 45.22 9.66
C TYR A 275 0.06 45.89 11.04
N GLU A 276 -0.66 45.33 12.03
CA GLU A 276 -0.60 45.81 13.43
C GLU A 276 0.83 45.72 14.02
N LEU A 277 1.62 44.77 13.53
CA LEU A 277 3.03 44.59 13.88
C LEU A 277 4.00 45.43 13.01
N ASN A 278 3.48 46.36 12.20
CA ASN A 278 4.24 47.23 11.31
C ASN A 278 5.06 46.50 10.22
N PHE A 279 4.67 45.29 9.82
CA PHE A 279 5.30 44.63 8.68
C PHE A 279 4.77 45.16 7.35
N ASN A 280 5.67 45.40 6.41
CA ASN A 280 5.32 45.70 5.02
C ASN A 280 5.06 44.39 4.26
N ILE A 281 3.78 44.12 3.97
CA ILE A 281 3.34 42.92 3.27
C ILE A 281 3.25 43.21 1.78
N GLN A 282 3.91 42.39 0.98
CA GLN A 282 3.76 42.37 -0.46
C GLN A 282 3.05 41.10 -0.91
N GLU A 283 2.26 41.25 -1.97
CA GLU A 283 1.72 40.12 -2.71
C GLU A 283 2.58 39.93 -3.94
N ILE A 284 3.07 38.72 -4.16
CA ILE A 284 3.90 38.39 -5.31
C ILE A 284 3.29 37.22 -6.07
N ASN A 285 3.48 37.22 -7.38
CA ASN A 285 3.05 36.13 -8.24
C ASN A 285 4.28 35.54 -8.90
N MET A 286 4.53 34.26 -8.67
CA MET A 286 5.79 33.62 -9.04
C MET A 286 5.53 32.18 -9.48
N TYR A 287 5.97 31.79 -10.69
CA TYR A 287 5.81 30.42 -11.22
C TYR A 287 4.37 29.88 -11.13
N ASN A 288 3.39 30.72 -11.46
CA ASN A 288 1.95 30.42 -11.37
C ASN A 288 1.42 30.25 -9.94
N TYR A 289 2.20 30.64 -8.93
CA TYR A 289 1.78 30.71 -7.54
C TYR A 289 1.54 32.15 -7.13
N LEU A 290 0.31 32.43 -6.70
CA LEU A 290 0.04 33.62 -5.92
C LEU A 290 0.54 33.40 -4.48
N ILE A 291 1.30 34.35 -3.97
CA ILE A 291 1.83 34.38 -2.61
C ILE A 291 1.28 35.64 -1.94
N PRO A 292 0.21 35.51 -1.12
CA PRO A 292 -0.48 36.66 -0.55
C PRO A 292 0.35 37.42 0.50
N ILE A 293 1.29 36.75 1.17
CA ILE A 293 2.06 37.33 2.27
C ILE A 293 3.55 37.07 2.03
N PHE A 294 4.22 38.10 1.49
CA PHE A 294 5.67 38.15 1.35
C PHE A 294 6.24 39.33 2.15
N LEU A 295 7.13 39.03 3.09
CA LEU A 295 7.85 40.01 3.90
C LEU A 295 9.21 40.25 3.26
N LYS A 296 9.25 41.21 2.32
CA LYS A 296 10.40 41.46 1.45
C LYS A 296 11.70 41.73 2.21
N GLU A 297 11.62 42.51 3.28
CA GLU A 297 12.77 42.91 4.10
C GLU A 297 13.52 41.71 4.69
N PHE A 298 12.81 40.61 4.93
CA PHE A 298 13.35 39.42 5.56
C PHE A 298 13.47 38.22 4.62
N ASN A 299 13.06 38.39 3.36
CA ASN A 299 12.92 37.32 2.39
C ASN A 299 12.07 36.13 2.90
N VAL A 300 10.99 36.43 3.64
CA VAL A 300 10.09 35.43 4.24
C VAL A 300 8.78 35.37 3.48
N ILE A 301 8.38 34.15 3.08
CA ILE A 301 7.04 33.81 2.62
C ILE A 301 6.27 33.22 3.80
N VAL A 302 5.06 33.74 4.05
CA VAL A 302 4.15 33.18 5.07
C VAL A 302 3.06 32.39 4.36
N GLU A 303 3.04 31.08 4.58
CA GLU A 303 2.04 30.15 4.05
C GLU A 303 0.99 29.85 5.11
N CYS A 304 -0.24 30.32 4.88
CA CYS A 304 -1.39 30.08 5.75
C CYS A 304 -2.06 28.76 5.38
N ILE A 305 -1.89 27.74 6.23
CA ILE A 305 -2.40 26.38 5.99
C ILE A 305 -3.72 26.19 6.75
N SER A 306 -4.82 26.05 6.02
CA SER A 306 -6.13 25.74 6.60
C SER A 306 -6.37 24.25 6.78
N ASP A 307 -7.50 23.88 7.42
CA ASP A 307 -7.89 22.49 7.67
C ASP A 307 -8.13 21.66 6.41
N TYR A 308 -8.45 22.33 5.29
CA TYR A 308 -8.63 21.69 4.00
C TYR A 308 -7.35 21.68 3.16
N ASN A 309 -6.28 22.34 3.63
CA ASN A 309 -4.94 22.28 3.05
C ASN A 309 -4.04 21.25 3.75
N THR A 310 -4.61 20.46 4.68
CA THR A 310 -3.94 19.31 5.30
C THR A 310 -4.75 18.03 5.09
N PHE A 311 -4.10 16.88 5.27
CA PHE A 311 -4.84 15.63 5.37
C PHE A 311 -5.74 15.67 6.60
N GLN A 312 -7.01 15.29 6.43
CA GLN A 312 -8.04 15.37 7.46
C GLN A 312 -7.56 14.83 8.81
N GLY A 313 -7.62 15.68 9.85
CA GLY A 313 -7.21 15.34 11.22
C GLY A 313 -5.69 15.36 11.45
N THR A 314 -4.90 15.94 10.54
CA THR A 314 -3.44 16.02 10.64
C THR A 314 -2.90 17.42 10.34
N LEU A 315 -1.64 17.66 10.72
CA LEU A 315 -0.85 18.82 10.29
C LEU A 315 -0.04 18.54 9.01
N CYS A 316 -0.26 17.39 8.36
CA CYS A 316 0.45 17.06 7.12
C CYS A 316 -0.16 17.85 5.96
N ILE A 317 0.59 18.82 5.42
CA ILE A 317 0.17 19.65 4.30
C ILE A 317 -0.03 18.84 3.01
N THR A 318 -0.97 19.28 2.17
CA THR A 318 -1.27 18.63 0.90
C THR A 318 -0.14 18.81 -0.12
N PRO A 319 -0.05 17.93 -1.15
CA PRO A 319 1.03 17.95 -2.12
C PRO A 319 1.27 19.30 -2.80
N TYR A 320 0.22 20.10 -3.03
CA TYR A 320 0.35 21.45 -3.60
C TYR A 320 1.23 22.36 -2.74
N PHE A 321 0.97 22.45 -1.43
CA PHE A 321 1.77 23.26 -0.52
C PHE A 321 3.17 22.67 -0.29
N VAL A 322 3.32 21.34 -0.36
CA VAL A 322 4.65 20.69 -0.33
C VAL A 322 5.47 21.09 -1.55
N GLN A 323 4.89 21.07 -2.74
CA GLN A 323 5.56 21.48 -3.99
C GLN A 323 5.96 22.95 -3.95
N ARG A 324 5.05 23.84 -3.53
CA ARG A 324 5.32 25.27 -3.31
C ARG A 324 6.50 25.48 -2.37
N TYR A 325 6.47 24.83 -1.21
CA TYR A 325 7.53 24.94 -0.22
C TYR A 325 8.89 24.48 -0.75
N LYS A 326 8.95 23.31 -1.41
CA LYS A 326 10.19 22.80 -2.02
C LYS A 326 10.74 23.79 -3.05
N LEU A 327 9.87 24.42 -3.86
CA LEU A 327 10.28 25.42 -4.84
C LEU A 327 10.84 26.68 -4.15
N PHE A 328 10.13 27.24 -3.18
CA PHE A 328 10.55 28.45 -2.48
C PHE A 328 11.84 28.26 -1.71
N LYS A 329 12.02 27.10 -1.07
CA LYS A 329 13.29 26.74 -0.42
C LYS A 329 14.45 26.66 -1.42
N LYS A 330 14.25 26.07 -2.60
CA LYS A 330 15.26 26.06 -3.67
C LYS A 330 15.63 27.46 -4.16
N MET A 331 14.72 28.42 -4.03
CA MET A 331 14.92 29.83 -4.38
C MET A 331 15.45 30.67 -3.20
N ASN A 332 15.91 30.03 -2.13
CA ASN A 332 16.45 30.67 -0.93
C ASN A 332 15.47 31.57 -0.18
N PHE A 333 14.16 31.36 -0.32
CA PHE A 333 13.18 31.98 0.57
C PHE A 333 13.13 31.27 1.92
N LYS A 334 12.98 32.05 2.99
CA LYS A 334 12.51 31.54 4.28
C LYS A 334 11.00 31.32 4.15
N VAL A 335 10.49 30.17 4.59
CA VAL A 335 9.06 29.86 4.51
C VAL A 335 8.55 29.55 5.91
N LEU A 336 7.57 30.33 6.35
CA LEU A 336 6.87 30.15 7.62
C LEU A 336 5.50 29.53 7.34
N PHE A 337 5.25 28.33 7.88
CA PHE A 337 3.91 27.74 7.87
C PHE A 337 3.12 28.15 9.10
N LEU A 338 1.94 28.73 8.89
CA LEU A 338 0.97 29.03 9.93
C LEU A 338 -0.23 28.12 9.76
N TYR A 339 -0.35 27.11 10.62
CA TYR A 339 -1.47 26.17 10.62
C TYR A 339 -2.65 26.77 11.38
N LYS A 340 -3.81 26.89 10.74
CA LYS A 340 -5.04 27.44 11.33
C LYS A 340 -5.41 26.75 12.65
N GLN A 341 -5.21 25.43 12.73
CA GLN A 341 -5.46 24.58 13.91
C GLN A 341 -4.60 24.94 15.13
N LEU A 342 -3.45 25.58 14.91
CA LEU A 342 -2.50 25.94 15.97
C LEU A 342 -2.62 27.40 16.38
N ILE A 343 -3.38 28.22 15.64
CA ILE A 343 -3.56 29.63 15.95
C ILE A 343 -4.50 29.76 17.16
N PRO A 344 -4.08 30.40 18.27
CA PRO A 344 -4.95 30.65 19.42
C PRO A 344 -6.21 31.41 19.03
N GLU A 345 -7.33 31.25 19.74
CA GLU A 345 -8.57 31.97 19.38
C GLU A 345 -8.53 33.44 19.80
N LYS A 346 -7.96 33.75 20.97
CA LYS A 346 -7.89 35.10 21.54
C LYS A 346 -6.91 35.99 20.78
N LYS A 347 -7.30 37.24 20.49
CA LYS A 347 -6.51 38.18 19.68
C LYS A 347 -5.11 38.44 20.25
N GLU A 348 -5.00 38.66 21.55
CA GLU A 348 -3.71 38.92 22.23
C GLU A 348 -2.75 37.73 22.08
N ASP A 349 -3.26 36.52 22.30
CA ASP A 349 -2.48 35.27 22.17
C ASP A 349 -2.06 35.02 20.71
N LYS A 350 -2.90 35.37 19.72
CA LYS A 350 -2.53 35.29 18.29
C LYS A 350 -1.32 36.17 17.98
N ILE A 351 -1.29 37.40 18.50
CA ILE A 351 -0.19 38.34 18.26
C ILE A 351 1.11 37.76 18.84
N ILE A 352 1.05 37.25 20.07
CA ILE A 352 2.21 36.62 20.74
C ILE A 352 2.69 35.40 19.94
N TYR A 353 1.76 34.52 19.54
CA TYR A 353 2.06 33.35 18.72
C TYR A 353 2.76 33.72 17.41
N LEU A 354 2.22 34.69 16.65
CA LEU A 354 2.83 35.14 15.40
C LEU A 354 4.22 35.74 15.62
N LYS A 355 4.42 36.54 16.67
CA LYS A 355 5.74 37.08 17.02
C LYS A 355 6.76 35.98 17.24
N ASN A 356 6.39 34.94 18.00
CA ASN A 356 7.28 33.81 18.27
C ASN A 356 7.61 33.04 17.00
N CYS A 357 6.60 32.73 16.17
CA CYS A 357 6.82 32.05 14.89
C CYS A 357 7.71 32.84 13.93
N LEU A 358 7.52 34.17 13.86
CA LEU A 358 8.37 35.05 13.06
C LEU A 358 9.80 35.09 13.62
N TYR A 359 9.97 35.17 14.93
CA TYR A 359 11.28 35.13 15.55
C TYR A 359 12.02 33.82 15.20
N ASP A 360 11.33 32.68 15.28
CA ASP A 360 11.89 31.36 15.00
C ASP A 360 12.31 31.18 13.53
N VAL A 361 11.54 31.71 12.57
CA VAL A 361 11.91 31.61 11.14
C VAL A 361 13.02 32.60 10.76
N LEU A 362 13.15 33.71 11.49
CA LEU A 362 14.13 34.76 11.23
C LEU A 362 15.52 34.46 11.82
N LYS A 363 15.59 33.69 12.91
CA LYS A 363 16.82 33.07 13.40
C LYS A 363 17.45 32.16 12.33
#